data_AF-A0A925KDM0-F1
#
_entry.id   AF-A0A925KDM0-F1
#
_cell.length_a   1.000
_cell.length_b   1.000
_cell.length_c   1.000
_cell.angle_alpha   90.00
_cell.angle_beta   90.00
_cell.angle_gamma   90.00
#
_symmetry.space_group_name_H-M   'P 1'
#
loop_
_entity.id
_entity.type
_entity.pdbx_description
1 polymer ?
#
loop_
_entity_poly.entity_id
_entity_poly.type
_entity_poly.pdbx_seq_one_letter_code
_entity_poly.pdbx_strand_id
1 'polypeptide(L)' 'MSLRFNYRHLYYFWVVAKEGGIARAAGRLGMAVQTVSTQVRELERSLGHALL' A
#
# COMPACT_ATOMS: atom_id res chain seq x y z
N MET A 1 -8.43 22.59 4.88
CA MET A 1 -7.79 21.37 5.39
C MET A 1 -7.52 20.45 4.20
N SER A 2 -6.40 20.59 3.48
CA SER A 2 -6.12 19.71 2.33
C SER A 2 -5.81 18.30 2.84
N LEU A 3 -6.79 17.41 2.74
CA LEU A 3 -6.59 15.96 2.75
C LEU A 3 -5.68 15.63 1.54
N ARG A 4 -4.37 15.73 1.72
CA ARG A 4 -3.39 15.17 0.80
C ARG A 4 -3.47 13.65 0.94
N PHE A 5 -4.55 13.06 0.43
CA PHE A 5 -4.58 11.63 0.18
C PHE A 5 -3.40 11.34 -0.76
N ASN A 6 -2.36 10.71 -0.21
CA ASN A 6 -1.20 10.32 -0.99
C ASN A 6 -1.67 9.18 -1.91
N TYR A 7 -2.07 9.52 -3.13
CA TYR A 7 -2.52 8.58 -4.16
C TYR A 7 -1.54 7.43 -4.38
N ARG A 8 -0.26 7.66 -4.06
CA ARG A 8 0.80 6.67 -4.11
C ARG A 8 0.56 5.50 -3.15
N HIS A 9 0.11 5.76 -1.92
CA HIS A 9 -0.24 4.72 -0.96
C HIS A 9 -1.45 3.90 -1.41
N LEU A 10 -2.48 4.58 -1.93
CA LEU A 10 -3.68 3.95 -2.47
C LEU A 10 -3.36 3.07 -3.69
N TYR A 11 -2.43 3.52 -4.54
CA TYR A 11 -1.92 2.73 -5.66
C TYR A 11 -1.20 1.47 -5.16
N TYR A 12 -0.31 1.58 -4.17
CA TYR A 12 0.34 0.39 -3.58
C TYR A 12 -0.67 -0.60 -3.00
N PHE A 13 -1.65 -0.11 -2.26
CA PHE A 13 -2.72 -0.95 -1.71
C PHE A 13 -3.59 -1.58 -2.79
N TRP A 14 -3.98 -0.84 -3.83
CA TRP A 14 -4.73 -1.39 -4.96
C TRP A 14 -3.96 -2.48 -5.69
N VAL A 15 -2.65 -2.30 -5.88
CA VAL A 15 -1.79 -3.34 -6.46
C VAL A 15 -1.71 -4.56 -5.54
N VAL A 16 -1.59 -4.38 -4.22
CA VAL A 16 -1.60 -5.49 -3.24
C VAL A 16 -2.92 -6.24 -3.24
N ALA A 17 -4.05 -5.53 -3.25
CA ALA A 17 -5.38 -6.12 -3.31
C ALA A 17 -5.61 -6.86 -4.64
N LYS A 18 -5.15 -6.28 -5.76
CA LYS A 18 -5.27 -6.86 -7.11
C LYS A 18 -4.38 -8.09 -7.30
N GLU A 19 -3.15 -8.04 -6.79
CA GLU A 19 -2.21 -9.15 -6.84
C GLU A 19 -2.49 -10.22 -5.78
N GLY A 20 -3.41 -9.96 -4.83
CA GLY A 20 -3.77 -10.88 -3.76
C GLY A 20 -2.61 -11.14 -2.78
N GLY A 21 -1.77 -10.14 -2.52
CA GLY A 21 -0.71 -10.24 -1.52
C GLY A 21 0.47 -9.29 -1.74
N ILE A 22 1.10 -8.88 -0.62
CA ILE A 22 2.21 -7.93 -0.59
C ILE A 22 3.43 -8.44 -1.37
N ALA A 23 3.74 -9.73 -1.28
CA ALA A 23 4.87 -10.33 -1.98
C ALA A 23 4.72 -10.29 -3.51
N ARG A 24 3.52 -10.59 -4.02
CA ARG A 24 3.22 -10.54 -5.46
C ARG A 24 3.21 -9.12 -5.99
N ALA A 25 2.63 -8.19 -5.24
CA ALA A 25 2.66 -6.77 -5.55
C ALA A 25 4.09 -6.20 -5.59
N ALA A 26 4.94 -6.56 -4.64
CA ALA A 26 6.35 -6.16 -4.62
C ALA A 26 7.11 -6.67 -5.86
N GLY A 27 6.90 -7.93 -6.25
CA GLY A 27 7.45 -8.48 -7.48
C GLY A 27 6.97 -7.73 -8.73
N ARG A 28 5.68 -7.40 -8.80
CA ARG A 28 5.10 -6.63 -9.92
C ARG A 28 5.60 -5.19 -9.99
N LEU A 29 5.80 -4.55 -8.85
CA LEU A 29 6.28 -3.17 -8.74
C LEU A 29 7.80 -3.06 -8.88
N GLY A 30 8.53 -4.18 -8.90
CA GLY A 30 9.99 -4.18 -8.89
C GLY A 30 10.56 -3.59 -7.59
N MET A 31 9.82 -3.72 -6.48
CA MET A 31 10.17 -3.12 -5.20
C MET A 31 10.43 -4.20 -4.16
N ALA A 32 11.18 -3.87 -3.11
CA ALA A 32 11.32 -4.74 -1.97
C ALA A 32 9.95 -4.92 -1.26
N VAL A 33 9.66 -6.15 -0.84
CA VAL A 33 8.45 -6.50 -0.05
C VAL A 33 8.32 -5.60 1.18
N GLN A 34 9.45 -5.27 1.81
CA GLN A 34 9.52 -4.37 2.96
C GLN A 34 9.00 -2.96 2.61
N THR A 35 9.37 -2.43 1.45
CA THR A 35 8.91 -1.10 1.02
C THR A 35 7.41 -1.09 0.77
N VAL A 36 6.87 -2.10 0.07
CA VAL A 36 5.42 -2.20 -0.16
C VAL A 36 4.66 -2.38 1.16
N SER A 37 5.18 -3.22 2.07
CA SER A 37 4.60 -3.42 3.41
C SER A 37 4.56 -2.13 4.23
N THR A 38 5.66 -1.35 4.26
CA THR A 38 5.70 -0.07 4.96
C THR A 38 4.70 0.92 4.36
N GLN A 39 4.61 1.00 3.04
CA GLN A 39 3.67 1.91 2.35
C GLN A 39 2.21 1.54 2.61
N VAL A 40 1.89 0.25 2.68
CA VAL A 40 0.55 -0.22 3.04
C VAL A 40 0.25 0.06 4.51
N ARG A 41 1.19 -0.19 5.43
CA ARG A 41 1.02 0.16 6.85
C ARG A 41 0.83 1.65 7.08
N GLU A 42 1.53 2.50 6.35
CA GLU A 42 1.33 3.95 6.41
C GLU A 42 -0.07 4.34 5.90
N LEU A 43 -0.57 3.66 4.86
CA LEU A 43 -1.93 3.84 4.39
C LEU A 43 -2.95 3.48 5.48
N GLU A 44 -2.81 2.31 6.10
CA GLU A 44 -3.70 1.84 7.18
C GLU A 44 -3.70 2.81 8.37
N ARG A 45 -2.52 3.33 8.75
CA ARG A 45 -2.42 4.38 9.78
C ARG A 45 -3.10 5.68 9.35
N SER A 46 -2.94 6.08 8.08
CA SER A 46 -3.58 7.29 7.55
C SER A 46 -5.11 7.14 7.44
N LEU A 47 -5.61 5.92 7.21
CA LEU A 47 -7.04 5.61 7.20
C LEU A 47 -7.59 5.35 8.61
N GLY A 48 -6.73 5.12 9.60
CA GLY A 48 -7.14 4.81 10.97
C GLY A 48 -7.84 3.45 11.11
N HIS A 49 -7.70 2.57 10.12
CA HIS A 49 -8.32 1.24 10.09
C HIS A 49 -7.36 0.23 9.46
N ALA A 50 -7.23 -0.93 10.11
CA ALA A 50 -6.54 -2.08 9.55
C ALA A 50 -7.42 -2.66 8.43
N LEU A 51 -6.86 -2.74 7.23
CA LEU A 51 -7.55 -3.25 6.03
C LEU A 51 -7.13 -4.69 5.70
N LEU A 52 -6.11 -5.20 6.40
CA LEU A 52 -5.52 -6.53 6.26
C LEU A 52 -5.67 -7.38 7.53
#